data_AF-A0A1H1NU78-F1
#
_entry.id   AF-A0A1H1NU78-F1
#
_cell.length_a   1.000
_cell.length_b   1.000
_cell.length_c   1.000
_cell.angle_alpha   90.00
_cell.angle_beta   90.00
_cell.angle_gamma   90.00
#
_symmetry.space_group_name_H-M   'P 1'
#
loop_
_entity.id
_entity.type
_entity.pdbx_description
1 polymer ?
#
loop_
_entity_poly.entity_id
_entity_poly.type
_entity_poly.pdbx_seq_one_letter_code
_entity_poly.pdbx_strand_id
1 'polypeptide(L)'
;MKFIYLTIILLLTFSCSNEKDITEFEKILGKENSETLTYLVNDFESNFLKRQYPNLDTKKAYKQFLTELSKGETEYWNNFSKSSREYLKDSNLRLEIYSVPDSIWIERDPEKLTLSFSDVPMLKIKRKYLMPDGTFGYSTSESSFRYKEPIDEDSIIESRKNWVDINYVGSYTRALNSIENKSRFLIGYLDMRDAAGTIDPRLIAYRMLDNKVDLNDYFIKRLIVTEIVY
;
A
#
# COMPACT_ATOMS: atom_id res chain seq x y z
N MET A 1 14.90 19.98 -36.38
CA MET A 1 15.63 19.36 -35.25
C MET A 1 15.97 20.42 -34.23
N LYS A 2 15.37 20.36 -33.03
CA LYS A 2 15.83 20.95 -31.76
C LYS A 2 14.76 20.64 -30.70
N PHE A 3 14.82 19.43 -30.15
CA PHE A 3 14.12 19.12 -28.91
C PHE A 3 15.10 19.39 -27.77
N ILE A 4 14.70 20.31 -26.90
CA ILE A 4 15.47 20.72 -25.72
C ILE A 4 15.47 19.54 -24.75
N TYR A 5 16.66 19.01 -24.47
CA TYR A 5 16.88 18.02 -23.42
C TYR A 5 16.51 18.65 -22.08
N LEU A 6 15.50 18.09 -21.41
CA LEU A 6 15.18 18.42 -20.03
C LEU A 6 16.22 17.74 -19.12
N THR A 7 17.15 18.53 -18.61
CA THR A 7 18.18 18.07 -17.68
C THR A 7 17.52 17.77 -16.32
N ILE A 8 17.38 16.49 -15.97
CA ILE A 8 17.12 16.05 -14.59
C ILE A 8 18.44 16.24 -13.83
N ILE A 9 18.55 17.33 -13.07
CA ILE A 9 19.62 17.51 -12.08
C ILE A 9 18.96 17.96 -10.78
N LEU A 10 18.68 17.00 -9.89
CA LEU A 10 18.58 17.25 -8.45
C LEU A 10 18.82 15.96 -7.65
N LEU A 11 20.03 15.39 -7.74
CA LEU A 11 20.46 14.28 -6.87
C LEU A 11 21.93 14.49 -6.49
N LEU A 12 22.20 15.45 -5.60
CA LEU A 12 23.51 15.57 -4.96
C LEU A 12 23.33 15.78 -3.46
N THR A 13 23.09 14.67 -2.75
CA THR A 13 23.45 14.39 -1.33
C THR A 13 22.90 13.04 -0.84
N PHE A 14 22.71 12.05 -1.72
CA PHE A 14 22.45 10.69 -1.25
C PHE A 14 23.79 10.01 -0.97
N SER A 15 23.99 9.56 0.26
CA SER A 15 25.07 8.64 0.64
C SER A 15 25.11 7.47 -0.36
N CYS A 16 26.29 7.08 -0.87
CA CYS A 16 26.42 5.98 -1.85
C CYS A 16 25.75 4.68 -1.39
N SER A 17 25.65 4.44 -0.08
CA SER A 17 24.91 3.30 0.48
C SER A 17 23.42 3.32 0.10
N ASN A 18 22.77 4.48 0.14
CA ASN A 18 21.37 4.62 -0.25
C ASN A 18 21.17 4.42 -1.75
N GLU A 19 22.11 4.85 -2.59
CA GLU A 19 21.99 4.70 -4.05
C GLU A 19 22.01 3.23 -4.48
N LYS A 20 22.86 2.41 -3.87
CA LYS A 20 22.89 0.95 -4.10
C LYS A 20 21.57 0.29 -3.72
N ASP A 21 21.06 0.61 -2.53
CA ASP A 21 19.79 0.06 -2.03
C ASP A 21 18.60 0.47 -2.91
N ILE A 22 18.55 1.73 -3.36
CA ILE A 22 17.53 2.22 -4.30
C ILE A 22 17.62 1.48 -5.63
N THR A 23 18.82 1.30 -6.17
CA THR A 23 19.03 0.64 -7.46
C THR A 23 18.59 -0.82 -7.40
N GLU A 24 18.93 -1.55 -6.33
CA GLU A 24 18.51 -2.95 -6.19
C GLU A 24 17.00 -3.07 -5.97
N PHE A 25 16.41 -2.14 -5.19
CA PHE A 25 14.95 -2.07 -5.02
C PHE A 25 14.24 -1.89 -6.36
N GLU A 26 14.61 -0.89 -7.16
CA GLU A 26 13.97 -0.60 -8.45
C GLU A 26 14.18 -1.72 -9.47
N LYS A 27 15.36 -2.36 -9.43
CA LYS A 27 15.66 -3.53 -10.26
C LYS A 27 14.74 -4.71 -9.95
N ILE A 28 14.49 -5.01 -8.68
CA ILE A 28 13.60 -6.12 -8.29
C ILE A 28 12.14 -5.77 -8.53
N LEU A 29 11.73 -4.54 -8.21
CA LEU A 29 10.37 -4.05 -8.42
C LEU A 29 10.01 -4.00 -9.91
N GLY A 30 11.01 -3.73 -10.76
CA GLY A 30 10.85 -3.57 -12.20
C GLY A 30 10.59 -2.13 -12.58
N LYS A 31 10.99 -1.77 -13.81
CA LYS A 31 10.96 -0.39 -14.32
C LYS A 31 9.56 0.23 -14.26
N GLU A 32 8.57 -0.43 -14.84
CA GLU A 32 7.19 0.09 -14.92
C GLU A 32 6.55 0.30 -13.54
N ASN A 33 6.75 -0.65 -12.63
CA ASN A 33 6.26 -0.56 -11.25
C ASN A 33 6.99 0.54 -10.46
N SER A 34 8.30 0.73 -10.69
CA SER A 34 9.10 1.79 -10.08
C SER A 34 8.69 3.18 -10.58
N GLU A 35 8.40 3.31 -11.87
CA GLU A 35 7.86 4.53 -12.49
C GLU A 35 6.47 4.84 -11.94
N THR A 36 5.60 3.83 -11.82
CA THR A 36 4.26 3.96 -11.23
C THR A 36 4.36 4.47 -9.79
N LEU A 37 5.19 3.85 -8.96
CA LEU A 37 5.35 4.25 -7.56
C LEU A 37 5.94 5.66 -7.42
N THR A 38 6.87 6.02 -8.31
CA THR A 38 7.43 7.39 -8.38
C THR A 38 6.37 8.41 -8.76
N TYR A 39 5.50 8.09 -9.73
CA TYR A 39 4.37 8.94 -10.09
C TYR A 39 3.43 9.17 -8.88
N LEU A 40 3.08 8.11 -8.15
CA LEU A 40 2.18 8.21 -7.00
C LEU A 40 2.76 9.09 -5.89
N VAL A 41 4.07 8.99 -5.61
CA VAL A 41 4.77 9.88 -4.68
C VAL A 41 4.74 11.33 -5.17
N ASN A 42 5.05 11.56 -6.43
CA ASN A 42 5.07 12.91 -7.01
C ASN A 42 3.68 13.56 -7.00
N ASP A 43 2.62 12.82 -7.35
CA ASP A 43 1.25 13.33 -7.25
C ASP A 43 0.88 13.62 -5.80
N PHE A 44 1.18 12.73 -4.85
CA PHE A 44 0.90 12.99 -3.44
C PHE A 44 1.57 14.29 -2.94
N GLU A 45 2.85 14.51 -3.28
CA GLU A 45 3.58 15.71 -2.89
C GLU A 45 3.09 16.98 -3.60
N SER A 46 2.99 16.93 -4.93
CA SER A 46 2.72 18.11 -5.76
C SER A 46 1.24 18.51 -5.81
N ASN A 47 0.34 17.57 -5.52
CA ASN A 47 -1.10 17.77 -5.56
C ASN A 47 -1.69 17.81 -4.14
N PHE A 48 -1.65 16.70 -3.41
CA PHE A 48 -2.30 16.60 -2.11
C PHE A 48 -1.61 17.45 -1.04
N LEU A 49 -0.32 17.21 -0.76
CA LEU A 49 0.39 17.93 0.31
C LEU A 49 0.46 19.42 0.02
N LYS A 50 0.73 19.81 -1.23
CA LYS A 50 0.78 21.23 -1.62
C LYS A 50 -0.58 21.93 -1.50
N ARG A 51 -1.69 21.25 -1.80
CA ARG A 51 -3.04 21.82 -1.63
C ARG A 51 -3.44 21.90 -0.16
N GLN A 52 -3.16 20.85 0.61
CA GLN A 52 -3.57 20.75 2.02
C GLN A 52 -2.71 21.64 2.93
N TYR A 53 -1.42 21.78 2.63
CA TYR A 53 -0.45 22.52 3.44
C TYR A 53 0.36 23.52 2.59
N PRO A 54 -0.28 24.52 1.96
CA PRO A 54 0.35 25.38 0.95
C PRO A 54 1.51 26.24 1.49
N ASN A 55 1.55 26.47 2.80
CA ASN A 55 2.56 27.28 3.47
C ASN A 55 3.68 26.45 4.12
N LEU A 56 3.65 25.11 3.99
CA LEU A 56 4.66 24.22 4.53
C LEU A 56 5.57 23.71 3.41
N ASP A 57 6.86 23.56 3.73
CA ASP A 57 7.75 22.75 2.88
C ASP A 57 7.32 21.27 2.93
N THR A 58 7.73 20.49 1.93
CA THR A 58 7.31 19.08 1.77
C THR A 58 7.55 18.24 3.03
N LYS A 59 8.71 18.39 3.69
CA LYS A 59 9.04 17.62 4.89
C LYS A 59 8.09 17.96 6.05
N LYS A 60 7.81 19.25 6.27
CA LYS A 60 6.84 19.71 7.27
C LYS A 60 5.42 19.29 6.90
N ALA A 61 5.06 19.32 5.62
CA ALA A 61 3.75 18.88 5.14
C ALA A 61 3.52 17.38 5.42
N TYR A 62 4.50 16.51 5.13
CA TYR A 62 4.45 15.10 5.54
C TYR A 62 4.29 14.94 7.06
N LYS A 63 5.07 15.69 7.85
CA LYS A 63 4.99 15.61 9.31
C LYS A 63 3.60 16.01 9.82
N GLN A 64 3.03 17.08 9.26
CA GLN A 64 1.70 17.56 9.60
C GLN A 64 0.65 16.50 9.23
N PHE A 65 0.70 15.99 8.00
CA PHE A 65 -0.16 14.89 7.53
C PHE A 65 -0.16 13.68 8.46
N LEU A 66 1.02 13.14 8.79
CA LEU A 66 1.14 11.99 9.68
C LEU A 66 0.64 12.32 11.10
N THR A 67 0.85 13.54 11.58
CA THR A 67 0.39 13.98 12.91
C THR A 67 -1.13 14.00 12.97
N GLU A 68 -1.79 14.61 12.00
CA GLU A 68 -3.25 14.66 11.88
C GLU A 68 -3.81 13.22 11.76
N LEU A 69 -3.22 12.40 10.88
CA LEU A 69 -3.63 11.01 10.70
C LEU A 69 -3.51 10.19 11.99
N SER A 70 -2.40 10.32 12.73
CA SER A 70 -2.18 9.59 13.99
C SER A 70 -3.20 9.93 15.08
N LYS A 71 -3.82 11.11 15.00
CA LYS A 71 -4.90 11.56 15.89
C LYS A 71 -6.29 11.14 15.40
N GLY A 72 -6.38 10.47 14.25
CA GLY A 72 -7.64 10.08 13.62
C GLY A 72 -8.33 11.19 12.84
N GLU A 73 -7.62 12.28 12.52
CA GLU A 73 -8.15 13.33 11.64
C GLU A 73 -8.09 12.81 10.19
N THR A 74 -9.22 12.36 9.66
CA THR A 74 -9.32 11.69 8.34
C THR A 74 -10.18 12.46 7.33
N GLU A 75 -10.56 13.70 7.63
CA GLU A 75 -11.47 14.50 6.79
C GLU A 75 -10.96 14.67 5.35
N TYR A 76 -9.65 14.61 5.15
CA TYR A 76 -9.00 14.74 3.85
C TYR A 76 -8.92 13.44 3.04
N TRP A 77 -9.39 12.29 3.52
CA TRP A 77 -9.29 11.01 2.79
C TRP A 77 -10.03 11.04 1.44
N ASN A 78 -11.13 11.80 1.38
CA ASN A 78 -11.88 12.07 0.16
C ASN A 78 -11.12 12.98 -0.83
N ASN A 79 -10.04 13.64 -0.38
CA ASN A 79 -9.27 14.59 -1.16
C ASN A 79 -8.03 13.96 -1.84
N PHE A 80 -7.72 12.68 -1.62
CA PHE A 80 -6.66 12.03 -2.42
C PHE A 80 -7.11 11.86 -3.87
N SER A 81 -6.15 11.92 -4.78
CA SER A 81 -6.39 11.94 -6.21
C SER A 81 -7.13 10.69 -6.70
N LYS A 82 -8.31 10.90 -7.30
CA LYS A 82 -9.09 9.82 -7.91
C LYS A 82 -8.34 9.21 -9.09
N SER A 83 -7.70 10.03 -9.92
CA SER A 83 -6.90 9.56 -11.05
C SER A 83 -5.70 8.73 -10.61
N SER A 84 -5.04 9.07 -9.49
CA SER A 84 -3.92 8.29 -8.98
C SER A 84 -4.36 6.95 -8.40
N ARG A 85 -5.54 6.89 -7.75
CA ARG A 85 -6.16 5.63 -7.34
C ARG A 85 -6.51 4.74 -8.54
N GLU A 86 -7.09 5.31 -9.59
CA GLU A 86 -7.38 4.59 -10.84
C GLU A 86 -6.09 4.12 -11.51
N TYR A 87 -5.06 4.97 -11.56
CA TYR A 87 -3.76 4.63 -12.11
C TYR A 87 -3.10 3.46 -11.37
N LEU A 88 -3.10 3.46 -10.02
CA LEU A 88 -2.64 2.30 -9.25
C LEU A 88 -3.51 1.08 -9.54
N LYS A 89 -4.84 1.23 -9.57
CA LYS A 89 -5.79 0.14 -9.81
C LYS A 89 -5.54 -0.59 -11.13
N ASP A 90 -5.21 0.17 -12.17
CA ASP A 90 -4.99 -0.35 -13.53
C ASP A 90 -3.54 -0.82 -13.76
N SER A 91 -2.62 -0.52 -12.84
CA SER A 91 -1.22 -0.94 -12.91
C SER A 91 -0.97 -2.36 -12.37
N ASN A 92 0.08 -3.01 -12.87
CA ASN A 92 0.57 -4.27 -12.29
C ASN A 92 1.10 -4.08 -10.86
N LEU A 93 1.60 -2.89 -10.52
CA LEU A 93 2.11 -2.57 -9.18
C LEU A 93 1.10 -2.92 -8.09
N ARG A 94 -0.20 -2.72 -8.31
CA ARG A 94 -1.23 -3.08 -7.33
C ARG A 94 -1.23 -4.56 -7.00
N LEU A 95 -1.08 -5.43 -8.00
CA LEU A 95 -1.04 -6.89 -7.80
C LEU A 95 0.32 -7.38 -7.28
N GLU A 96 1.36 -6.55 -7.40
CA GLU A 96 2.70 -6.80 -6.85
C GLU A 96 2.80 -6.39 -5.36
N ILE A 97 2.00 -5.41 -4.93
CA ILE A 97 1.87 -5.01 -3.52
C ILE A 97 0.81 -5.87 -2.82
N TYR A 98 -0.31 -6.12 -3.49
CA TYR A 98 -1.53 -6.64 -2.87
C TYR A 98 -2.09 -7.89 -3.54
N SER A 99 -2.70 -8.74 -2.74
CA SER A 99 -3.70 -9.71 -3.15
C SER A 99 -5.06 -9.02 -3.19
N VAL A 100 -5.65 -8.87 -4.38
CA VAL A 100 -6.89 -8.11 -4.57
C VAL A 100 -8.09 -9.04 -4.70
N PRO A 101 -9.29 -8.67 -4.21
CA PRO A 101 -10.49 -9.48 -4.39
C PRO A 101 -10.79 -9.75 -5.88
N ASP A 102 -10.97 -11.04 -6.20
CA ASP A 102 -11.33 -11.54 -7.53
C ASP A 102 -12.77 -12.10 -7.52
N SER A 103 -13.17 -12.75 -6.43
CA SER A 103 -14.55 -13.20 -6.22
C SER A 103 -14.90 -13.15 -4.73
N ILE A 104 -16.14 -12.76 -4.44
CA ILE A 104 -16.66 -12.62 -3.09
C ILE A 104 -18.05 -13.25 -3.07
N TRP A 105 -18.31 -14.12 -2.11
CA TRP A 105 -19.62 -14.76 -1.96
C TRP A 105 -19.90 -15.13 -0.51
N ILE A 106 -21.17 -15.36 -0.19
CA ILE A 106 -21.59 -15.93 1.08
C ILE A 106 -21.70 -17.44 0.89
N GLU A 107 -20.86 -18.18 1.59
CA GLU A 107 -20.91 -19.64 1.63
C GLU A 107 -21.84 -20.08 2.76
N ARG A 108 -22.81 -20.92 2.41
CA ARG A 108 -23.86 -21.42 3.31
C ARG A 108 -23.76 -22.92 3.50
N ASP A 109 -22.99 -23.60 2.66
CA ASP A 109 -22.75 -25.03 2.75
C ASP A 109 -21.65 -25.31 3.79
N PRO A 110 -21.97 -25.89 4.95
CA PRO A 110 -20.99 -26.15 5.99
C PRO A 110 -19.87 -27.09 5.52
N GLU A 111 -20.11 -27.95 4.53
CA GLU A 111 -19.09 -28.85 3.98
C GLU A 111 -18.02 -28.10 3.18
N LYS A 112 -18.31 -26.88 2.72
CA LYS A 112 -17.39 -26.02 1.97
C LYS A 112 -16.65 -25.00 2.84
N LEU A 113 -16.91 -24.99 4.14
CA LEU A 113 -16.26 -24.10 5.10
C LEU A 113 -15.03 -24.77 5.71
N THR A 114 -13.92 -24.05 5.72
CA THR A 114 -12.68 -24.50 6.38
C THR A 114 -12.75 -24.35 7.89
N LEU A 115 -13.55 -23.40 8.38
CA LEU A 115 -13.91 -23.28 9.77
C LEU A 115 -14.94 -24.36 10.12
N SER A 116 -14.40 -25.53 10.50
CA SER A 116 -15.02 -26.86 10.59
C SER A 116 -16.27 -27.02 11.48
N PHE A 117 -16.83 -25.94 12.01
CA PHE A 117 -17.97 -25.97 12.96
C PHE A 117 -18.95 -24.79 12.78
N SER A 118 -18.98 -24.15 11.61
CA SER A 118 -19.84 -23.00 11.38
C SER A 118 -21.12 -23.40 10.65
N ASP A 119 -22.21 -23.61 11.39
CA ASP A 119 -23.57 -23.65 10.81
C ASP A 119 -24.04 -22.26 10.34
N VAL A 120 -23.25 -21.22 10.62
CA VAL A 120 -23.52 -19.86 10.20
C VAL A 120 -22.86 -19.57 8.84
N PRO A 121 -23.56 -18.87 7.92
CA PRO A 121 -22.98 -18.47 6.65
C PRO A 121 -21.71 -17.65 6.82
N MET A 122 -20.69 -17.94 6.03
CA MET A 122 -19.40 -17.24 6.06
C MET A 122 -19.20 -16.44 4.79
N LEU A 123 -18.56 -15.29 4.91
CA LEU A 123 -18.08 -14.55 3.76
C LEU A 123 -16.77 -15.19 3.28
N LYS A 124 -16.73 -15.63 2.02
CA LYS A 124 -15.52 -16.10 1.35
C LYS A 124 -15.01 -15.04 0.38
N ILE A 125 -13.70 -14.83 0.40
CA ILE A 125 -13.01 -13.92 -0.51
C ILE A 125 -11.89 -14.70 -1.18
N LYS A 126 -12.02 -14.91 -2.50
CA LYS A 126 -10.91 -15.36 -3.35
C LYS A 126 -10.16 -14.13 -3.83
N ARG A 127 -8.86 -14.07 -3.58
CA ARG A 127 -7.98 -12.98 -4.01
C ARG A 127 -7.02 -13.45 -5.08
N LYS A 128 -6.64 -12.54 -5.97
CA LYS A 128 -5.66 -12.73 -7.03
C LYS A 128 -4.45 -11.83 -6.79
N TYR A 129 -3.26 -12.33 -7.07
CA TYR A 129 -2.00 -11.59 -6.96
C TYR A 129 -0.99 -12.05 -8.02
N LEU A 130 0.03 -11.22 -8.28
CA LEU A 130 1.11 -11.57 -9.21
C LEU A 130 2.20 -12.39 -8.52
N MET A 131 2.59 -13.49 -9.17
CA MET A 131 3.69 -14.36 -8.78
C MET A 131 5.02 -13.86 -9.35
N PRO A 132 6.18 -14.26 -8.78
CA PRO A 132 7.50 -13.89 -9.32
C PRO A 132 7.74 -14.22 -10.80
N ASP A 133 7.09 -15.24 -11.32
CA ASP A 133 7.19 -15.68 -12.72
C ASP A 133 6.22 -14.97 -13.67
N GLY A 134 5.46 -13.99 -13.16
CA GLY A 134 4.45 -13.23 -13.93
C GLY A 134 3.09 -13.92 -14.05
N THR A 135 2.91 -15.11 -13.46
CA THR A 135 1.61 -15.79 -13.43
C THR A 135 0.72 -15.26 -12.29
N PHE A 136 -0.56 -15.63 -12.30
CA PHE A 136 -1.49 -15.28 -11.23
C PHE A 136 -1.56 -16.38 -10.17
N GLY A 137 -1.27 -15.99 -8.92
CA GLY A 137 -1.57 -16.77 -7.73
C GLY A 137 -2.96 -16.44 -7.18
N TYR A 138 -3.52 -17.35 -6.38
CA TYR A 138 -4.80 -17.14 -5.72
C TYR A 138 -4.75 -17.57 -4.25
N SER A 139 -5.33 -16.76 -3.38
CA SER A 139 -5.54 -17.08 -1.97
C SER A 139 -7.04 -17.01 -1.64
N THR A 140 -7.46 -17.70 -0.58
CA THR A 140 -8.84 -17.66 -0.10
C THR A 140 -8.85 -17.35 1.39
N SER A 141 -9.76 -16.48 1.82
CA SER A 141 -10.04 -16.27 3.24
C SER A 141 -11.51 -16.48 3.53
N GLU A 142 -11.80 -16.87 4.77
CA GLU A 142 -13.15 -17.01 5.30
C GLU A 142 -13.29 -16.12 6.53
N SER A 143 -14.44 -15.46 6.67
CA SER A 143 -14.73 -14.64 7.84
C SER A 143 -16.20 -14.64 8.18
N SER A 144 -16.51 -14.59 9.47
CA SER A 144 -17.84 -14.26 9.95
C SER A 144 -18.19 -12.82 9.64
N PHE A 145 -19.47 -12.54 9.41
CA PHE A 145 -19.99 -11.18 9.27
C PHE A 145 -21.17 -10.96 10.22
N ARG A 146 -21.52 -9.70 10.46
CA ARG A 146 -22.70 -9.39 11.28
C ARG A 146 -23.95 -9.83 10.55
N TYR A 147 -24.55 -10.89 11.05
CA TYR A 147 -25.79 -11.48 10.57
C TYR A 147 -26.96 -10.86 11.34
N LYS A 148 -27.74 -9.99 10.71
CA LYS A 148 -29.04 -9.56 11.23
C LYS A 148 -30.06 -9.73 10.12
N GLU A 149 -31.11 -10.49 10.37
CA GLU A 149 -32.18 -10.70 9.41
C GLU A 149 -33.06 -9.44 9.27
N PRO A 150 -33.48 -9.08 8.04
CA PRO A 150 -33.11 -9.68 6.76
C PRO A 150 -31.65 -9.34 6.36
N ILE A 151 -30.91 -10.31 5.82
CA ILE A 151 -29.54 -10.09 5.35
C ILE A 151 -29.54 -9.32 4.03
N ASP A 152 -28.81 -8.21 3.98
CA ASP A 152 -28.44 -7.54 2.73
C ASP A 152 -27.09 -8.06 2.25
N GLU A 153 -27.12 -9.16 1.47
CA GLU A 153 -25.92 -9.81 0.95
C GLU A 153 -25.11 -8.90 0.04
N ASP A 154 -25.78 -8.10 -0.78
CA ASP A 154 -25.14 -7.19 -1.73
C ASP A 154 -24.33 -6.13 -0.98
N SER A 155 -24.88 -5.54 0.08
CA SER A 155 -24.14 -4.60 0.92
C SER A 155 -22.93 -5.24 1.59
N ILE A 156 -23.04 -6.51 2.04
CA ILE A 156 -21.92 -7.23 2.64
C ILE A 156 -20.81 -7.46 1.60
N ILE A 157 -21.18 -7.94 0.40
CA ILE A 157 -20.24 -8.20 -0.70
C ILE A 157 -19.58 -6.88 -1.17
N GLU A 158 -20.36 -5.82 -1.35
CA GLU A 158 -19.88 -4.51 -1.78
C GLU A 158 -18.86 -3.95 -0.79
N SER A 159 -19.11 -4.09 0.52
CA SER A 159 -18.20 -3.63 1.59
C SER A 159 -16.83 -4.32 1.59
N ARG A 160 -16.64 -5.32 0.73
CA ARG A 160 -15.46 -6.20 0.68
C ARG A 160 -14.72 -6.14 -0.65
N LYS A 161 -15.25 -5.46 -1.67
CA LYS A 161 -14.63 -5.34 -3.01
C LYS A 161 -13.26 -4.66 -2.99
N ASN A 162 -13.04 -3.76 -2.05
CA ASN A 162 -11.76 -3.05 -1.89
C ASN A 162 -10.88 -3.65 -0.78
N TRP A 163 -11.28 -4.77 -0.17
CA TRP A 163 -10.54 -5.35 0.96
C TRP A 163 -9.39 -6.23 0.47
N VAL A 164 -8.26 -5.58 0.25
CA VAL A 164 -7.01 -6.21 -0.16
C VAL A 164 -6.33 -6.95 1.00
N ASP A 165 -5.47 -7.89 0.66
CA ASP A 165 -4.48 -8.48 1.55
C ASP A 165 -3.07 -8.25 0.96
N ILE A 166 -2.02 -8.57 1.68
CA ILE A 166 -0.64 -8.40 1.20
C ILE A 166 -0.30 -9.47 0.16
N ASN A 167 0.46 -9.09 -0.86
CA ASN A 167 1.18 -10.05 -1.69
C ASN A 167 2.59 -10.26 -1.12
N TYR A 168 2.76 -11.33 -0.32
CA TYR A 168 4.04 -11.63 0.33
C TYR A 168 5.13 -12.10 -0.63
N VAL A 169 4.75 -12.59 -1.82
CA VAL A 169 5.71 -13.07 -2.82
C VAL A 169 5.93 -12.09 -3.97
N GLY A 170 5.15 -11.00 -4.03
CA GLY A 170 5.22 -9.99 -5.06
C GLY A 170 6.54 -9.21 -5.05
N SER A 171 6.87 -8.62 -6.19
CA SER A 171 8.12 -7.88 -6.39
C SER A 171 8.31 -6.73 -5.40
N TYR A 172 7.24 -6.08 -4.95
CA TYR A 172 7.32 -5.02 -3.93
C TYR A 172 7.84 -5.55 -2.59
N THR A 173 7.25 -6.64 -2.07
CA THR A 173 7.70 -7.27 -0.83
C THR A 173 9.15 -7.79 -0.96
N ARG A 174 9.48 -8.40 -2.11
CA ARG A 174 10.87 -8.86 -2.38
C ARG A 174 11.85 -7.69 -2.44
N ALA A 175 11.47 -6.57 -3.06
CA ALA A 175 12.31 -5.37 -3.17
C ALA A 175 12.52 -4.71 -1.81
N LEU A 176 11.49 -4.62 -0.96
CA LEU A 176 11.67 -4.15 0.42
C LEU A 176 12.62 -5.06 1.21
N ASN A 177 12.51 -6.38 1.02
CA ASN A 177 13.36 -7.35 1.71
C ASN A 177 14.83 -7.36 1.22
N SER A 178 15.11 -6.91 -0.01
CA SER A 178 16.48 -6.88 -0.55
C SER A 178 17.36 -5.73 -0.05
N ILE A 179 16.76 -4.69 0.52
CA ILE A 179 17.49 -3.51 1.04
C ILE A 179 18.50 -3.97 2.10
N GLU A 180 19.79 -3.69 1.93
CA GLU A 180 20.83 -4.14 2.86
C GLU A 180 20.80 -3.29 4.14
N ASN A 181 20.71 -1.97 4.00
CA ASN A 181 20.82 -1.02 5.12
C ASN A 181 19.45 -0.52 5.59
N LYS A 182 18.54 -1.45 5.92
CA LYS A 182 17.20 -1.08 6.40
C LYS A 182 17.27 -0.24 7.67
N SER A 183 16.49 0.84 7.71
CA SER A 183 16.28 1.58 8.96
C SER A 183 15.62 0.68 10.01
N ARG A 184 15.85 0.96 11.30
CA ARG A 184 15.18 0.25 12.40
C ARG A 184 13.65 0.27 12.26
N PHE A 185 13.11 1.40 11.79
CA PHE A 185 11.69 1.52 11.51
C PHE A 185 11.25 0.55 10.42
N LEU A 186 11.97 0.46 9.29
CA LEU A 186 11.62 -0.42 8.18
C LEU A 186 11.64 -1.89 8.61
N ILE A 187 12.65 -2.32 9.38
CA ILE A 187 12.72 -3.68 9.94
C ILE A 187 11.46 -3.97 10.77
N GLY A 188 11.18 -3.12 11.76
CA GLY A 188 10.02 -3.32 12.64
C GLY A 188 8.66 -3.14 11.95
N TYR A 189 8.61 -2.45 10.81
CA TYR A 189 7.43 -2.39 9.95
C TYR A 189 7.22 -3.71 9.21
N LEU A 190 8.27 -4.26 8.59
CA LEU A 190 8.21 -5.55 7.88
C LEU A 190 7.83 -6.70 8.81
N ASP A 191 8.43 -6.76 10.00
CA ASP A 191 8.09 -7.79 11.00
C ASP A 191 6.60 -7.72 11.40
N MET A 192 6.07 -6.50 11.56
CA MET A 192 4.66 -6.30 11.94
C MET A 192 3.71 -6.63 10.79
N ARG A 193 4.09 -6.28 9.56
CA ARG A 193 3.36 -6.58 8.33
C ARG A 193 3.27 -8.10 8.12
N ASP A 194 4.38 -8.82 8.31
CA ASP A 194 4.42 -10.28 8.16
C ASP A 194 3.61 -11.01 9.25
N ALA A 195 3.58 -10.46 10.47
CA ALA A 195 2.84 -11.06 11.59
C ALA A 195 1.33 -10.75 11.56
N ALA A 196 0.95 -9.51 11.22
CA ALA A 196 -0.42 -9.02 11.38
C ALA A 196 -1.18 -8.85 10.04
N GLY A 197 -0.49 -8.90 8.91
CA GLY A 197 -1.05 -8.55 7.63
C GLY A 197 -1.16 -7.04 7.44
N THR A 198 -2.29 -6.58 6.88
CA THR A 198 -2.53 -5.15 6.66
C THR A 198 -2.64 -4.41 8.00
N ILE A 199 -1.98 -3.25 8.09
CA ILE A 199 -1.88 -2.47 9.33
C ILE A 199 -2.73 -1.21 9.18
N ASP A 200 -3.44 -0.82 10.24
CA ASP A 200 -4.17 0.46 10.27
C ASP A 200 -3.23 1.64 9.96
N PRO A 201 -3.51 2.46 8.94
CA PRO A 201 -2.67 3.60 8.56
C PRO A 201 -2.35 4.57 9.70
N ARG A 202 -3.26 4.72 10.67
CA ARG A 202 -3.07 5.58 11.85
C ARG A 202 -1.97 5.06 12.75
N LEU A 203 -1.88 3.73 12.91
CA LEU A 203 -0.83 3.08 13.67
C LEU A 203 0.52 3.20 12.96
N ILE A 204 0.55 3.07 11.63
CA ILE A 204 1.78 3.28 10.84
C ILE A 204 2.27 4.73 11.03
N ALA A 205 1.37 5.71 10.89
CA ALA A 205 1.69 7.12 11.06
C ALA A 205 2.21 7.43 12.47
N TYR A 206 1.55 6.92 13.51
CA TYR A 206 2.01 7.02 14.90
C TYR A 206 3.42 6.47 15.07
N ARG A 207 3.70 5.24 14.56
CA ARG A 207 5.02 4.63 14.66
C ARG A 207 6.10 5.38 13.89
N MET A 208 5.78 5.93 12.71
CA MET A 208 6.71 6.77 11.94
C MET A 208 7.11 8.02 12.74
N LEU A 209 6.16 8.68 13.39
CA LEU A 209 6.39 9.86 14.21
C LEU A 209 7.21 9.53 15.46
N ASP A 210 6.86 8.46 16.16
CA ASP A 210 7.56 8.01 17.38
C ASP A 210 9.03 7.64 17.10
N ASN A 211 9.27 6.93 15.98
CA ASN A 211 10.62 6.57 15.54
C ASN A 211 11.39 7.72 14.89
N LYS A 212 10.77 8.90 14.72
CA LYS A 212 11.38 10.09 14.08
C LYS A 212 12.02 9.76 12.73
N VAL A 213 11.30 9.02 11.89
CA VAL A 213 11.79 8.63 10.56
C VAL A 213 12.19 9.86 9.74
N ASP A 214 13.16 9.71 8.85
CA ASP A 214 13.47 10.81 7.92
C ASP A 214 12.41 10.86 6.82
N LEU A 215 11.56 11.88 6.86
CA LEU A 215 10.50 12.09 5.86
C LEU A 215 11.04 12.55 4.49
N ASN A 216 12.35 12.74 4.35
CA ASN A 216 13.00 12.88 3.05
C ASN A 216 13.50 11.55 2.47
N ASP A 217 13.47 10.46 3.24
CA ASP A 217 13.96 9.16 2.82
C ASP A 217 13.12 8.55 1.69
N TYR A 218 13.81 7.94 0.73
CA TYR A 218 13.22 7.37 -0.48
C TYR A 218 12.18 6.28 -0.18
N PHE A 219 12.47 5.39 0.77
CA PHE A 219 11.62 4.25 1.12
C PHE A 219 10.48 4.69 2.04
N ILE A 220 10.73 5.61 2.97
CA ILE A 220 9.69 6.16 3.85
C ILE A 220 8.57 6.81 3.04
N LYS A 221 8.90 7.65 2.05
CA LYS A 221 7.88 8.28 1.19
C LYS A 221 7.03 7.27 0.44
N ARG A 222 7.65 6.20 -0.05
CA ARG A 222 6.98 5.12 -0.78
C ARG A 222 6.07 4.31 0.12
N LEU A 223 6.51 3.98 1.33
CA LEU A 223 5.66 3.34 2.34
C LEU A 223 4.46 4.20 2.71
N ILE A 224 4.62 5.52 2.86
CA ILE A 224 3.48 6.41 3.12
C ILE A 224 2.47 6.29 1.98
N VAL A 225 2.92 6.34 0.74
CA VAL A 225 2.02 6.34 -0.41
C VAL A 225 1.31 5.00 -0.61
N THR A 226 2.00 3.87 -0.41
CA THR A 226 1.40 2.55 -0.55
C THR A 226 0.55 2.16 0.64
N GLU A 227 0.99 2.43 1.88
CA GLU A 227 0.33 1.87 3.07
C GLU A 227 -0.70 2.81 3.70
N ILE A 228 -0.68 4.10 3.32
CA ILE A 228 -1.55 5.12 3.94
C ILE A 228 -2.48 5.79 2.91
N VAL A 229 -1.98 6.08 1.70
CA VAL A 229 -2.69 6.96 0.76
C VAL A 229 -3.52 6.20 -0.27
N TYR A 230 -2.95 5.19 -0.93
CA TYR A 230 -3.54 4.48 -2.08
C TYR A 230 -3.68 2.98 -1.85
#